data_AF-A0A6A4Q3I0-F1
#
_entry.id   AF-A0A6A4Q3I0-F1
#
_cell.length_a   1.000
_cell.length_b   1.000
_cell.length_c   1.000
_cell.angle_alpha   90.00
_cell.angle_beta   90.00
_cell.angle_gamma   90.00
#
_symmetry.space_group_name_H-M   'P 1'
#
loop_
_entity.id
_entity.type
_entity.pdbx_description
1 polymer ?
#
loop_
_entity_poly.entity_id
_entity_poly.type
_entity_poly.pdbx_seq_one_letter_code
_entity_poly.pdbx_strand_id
1 'polypeptide(L)'
;MANKSGVLPASSSIDDLRRATADSRRRYASLRRQLLVETHIAKDGSSSDDVVMDNPLSQNPDSSWSRFFHCVEIKRIVVQDLSRLYPEHGSYFQTPGCQGMLRRILLLVSQAPRMWL
;
A
#
# COMPACT_ATOMS: atom_id res chain seq x y z
N MET A 1 -22.53 23.99 -9.15
CA MET A 1 -22.22 23.02 -8.08
C MET A 1 -21.26 21.99 -8.66
N ALA A 2 -19.98 22.02 -8.27
CA ALA A 2 -18.96 21.11 -8.81
C ALA A 2 -18.89 19.84 -7.95
N ASN A 3 -19.12 18.69 -8.59
CA ASN A 3 -18.97 17.36 -8.03
C ASN A 3 -17.47 17.05 -7.78
N LYS A 4 -17.01 17.29 -6.56
CA LYS A 4 -15.70 16.84 -6.04
C LYS A 4 -15.71 15.33 -5.80
N SER A 5 -15.70 14.52 -6.85
CA SER A 5 -15.08 13.21 -6.76
C SER A 5 -13.67 13.40 -7.30
N GLY A 6 -12.72 13.74 -6.42
CA GLY A 6 -11.32 14.09 -6.77
C GLY A 6 -10.52 13.00 -7.51
N VAL A 7 -11.20 11.94 -7.95
CA VAL A 7 -10.69 10.89 -8.83
C VAL A 7 -10.77 11.31 -10.30
N LEU A 8 -11.84 12.00 -10.73
CA LEU A 8 -12.01 12.45 -12.12
C LEU A 8 -12.29 13.96 -12.15
N PRO A 9 -11.62 14.75 -13.01
CA PRO A 9 -11.92 16.17 -13.12
C PRO A 9 -13.31 16.38 -13.73
N ALA A 10 -14.07 17.33 -13.18
CA ALA A 10 -15.47 17.57 -13.56
C ALA A 10 -15.66 18.05 -15.02
N SER A 11 -14.58 18.41 -15.73
CA SER A 11 -14.64 19.02 -17.08
C SER A 11 -13.63 18.42 -18.06
N SER A 12 -13.21 17.16 -17.88
CA SER A 12 -12.25 16.51 -18.77
C SER A 12 -12.89 15.84 -19.96
N SER A 13 -12.25 15.94 -21.13
CA SER A 13 -12.61 15.13 -22.30
C SER A 13 -12.47 13.64 -21.98
N ILE A 14 -13.22 12.79 -22.69
CA ILE A 14 -13.10 11.32 -22.58
C ILE A 14 -11.64 10.88 -22.78
N ASP A 15 -10.90 11.52 -23.67
CA ASP A 15 -9.49 11.19 -23.91
C ASP A 15 -8.59 11.58 -22.74
N ASP A 16 -8.88 12.68 -22.06
CA ASP A 16 -8.17 13.08 -20.85
C ASP A 16 -8.46 12.11 -19.70
N LEU A 17 -9.71 11.67 -19.56
CA LEU A 17 -10.09 10.65 -18.58
C LEU A 17 -9.38 9.32 -18.84
N ARG A 18 -9.28 8.90 -20.11
CA ARG A 18 -8.54 7.70 -20.52
C ARG A 18 -7.06 7.81 -20.19
N ARG A 19 -6.44 8.95 -20.52
CA ARG A 19 -5.01 9.21 -20.23
C ARG A 19 -4.76 9.20 -18.72
N ALA A 20 -5.55 9.94 -17.94
CA ALA A 20 -5.44 10.00 -16.48
C ALA A 20 -5.64 8.62 -15.81
N THR A 21 -6.58 7.83 -16.33
CA THR A 21 -6.81 6.46 -15.86
C THR A 21 -5.61 5.56 -16.17
N ALA A 22 -5.03 5.65 -17.37
CA ALA A 22 -3.84 4.89 -17.74
C ALA A 22 -2.63 5.26 -16.87
N ASP A 23 -2.43 6.55 -16.60
CA ASP A 23 -1.36 7.04 -15.71
C ASP A 23 -1.53 6.55 -14.28
N SER A 24 -2.75 6.63 -13.74
CA SER A 24 -3.07 6.12 -12.40
C SER A 24 -2.82 4.62 -12.29
N ARG A 25 -3.20 3.83 -13.32
CA ARG A 25 -2.92 2.39 -13.39
C ARG A 25 -1.42 2.09 -13.43
N ARG A 26 -0.64 2.86 -14.21
CA ARG A 26 0.83 2.73 -14.26
C ARG A 26 1.47 3.00 -12.90
N ARG A 27 1.06 4.09 -12.22
CA ARG A 27 1.54 4.45 -10.88
C ARG A 27 1.21 3.37 -9.85
N TYR A 28 -0.04 2.92 -9.81
CA TYR A 28 -0.47 1.82 -8.94
C TYR A 28 0.32 0.53 -9.21
N ALA A 29 0.53 0.17 -10.47
CA ALA A 29 1.32 -1.02 -10.83
C ALA A 29 2.80 -0.93 -10.42
N SER A 30 3.37 0.29 -10.39
CA SER A 30 4.73 0.52 -9.87
C SER A 30 4.79 0.37 -8.36
N LEU A 31 3.91 1.05 -7.63
CA LEU A 31 3.82 0.98 -6.17
C LEU A 31 3.54 -0.45 -5.68
N ARG A 32 2.61 -1.14 -6.35
CA ARG A 32 2.30 -2.55 -6.07
C ARG A 32 3.51 -3.45 -6.26
N ARG A 33 4.35 -3.20 -7.26
CA ARG A 33 5.60 -3.96 -7.45
C ARG A 33 6.56 -3.72 -6.28
N GLN A 34 6.83 -2.47 -5.92
CA GLN A 34 7.72 -2.16 -4.78
C GLN A 34 7.24 -2.84 -3.49
N LEU A 35 5.94 -2.79 -3.20
CA LEU A 35 5.35 -3.37 -2.00
C LEU A 35 5.35 -4.91 -1.96
N LEU A 36 5.22 -5.57 -3.12
CA LEU A 36 5.16 -7.03 -3.22
C LEU A 36 6.53 -7.68 -3.50
N VAL A 37 7.47 -6.94 -4.09
CA VAL A 37 8.76 -7.47 -4.55
C VAL A 37 9.86 -7.30 -3.50
N GLU A 38 9.81 -6.33 -2.58
CA GLU A 38 10.89 -6.15 -1.60
C GLU A 38 10.41 -5.91 -0.16
N THR A 39 10.35 -7.03 0.58
CA THR A 39 10.79 -7.09 1.98
C THR A 39 12.02 -7.99 2.08
N HIS A 40 12.85 -8.00 1.03
CA HIS A 40 14.26 -8.31 1.24
C HIS A 40 14.88 -6.96 1.53
N ILE A 41 15.50 -6.86 2.69
CA ILE A 41 16.40 -5.79 3.11
C ILE A 41 17.11 -5.28 1.86
N ALA A 42 16.61 -4.17 1.28
CA ALA A 42 17.25 -3.55 0.14
C ALA A 42 18.53 -2.96 0.71
N LYS A 43 19.57 -3.79 0.68
CA LYS A 43 20.95 -3.40 0.86
C LYS A 43 21.28 -2.57 -0.37
N ASP A 44 20.80 -1.33 -0.40
CA ASP A 44 21.39 -0.30 -1.24
C ASP A 44 22.83 -0.21 -0.78
N GLY A 45 23.72 -0.77 -1.60
CA GLY A 45 25.16 -0.85 -1.36
C GLY A 45 25.84 0.50 -1.47
N SER A 46 25.26 1.55 -0.91
CA SER A 46 25.85 2.88 -0.85
C SER A 46 25.67 3.45 0.56
N SER A 47 26.72 3.23 1.35
CA SER A 47 27.17 4.06 2.48
C SER A 47 26.21 4.27 3.66
N SER A 48 26.22 3.32 4.60
CA SER A 48 26.73 3.60 5.94
C SER A 48 26.90 2.29 6.70
N ASP A 49 28.16 1.94 6.99
CA ASP A 49 28.56 0.88 7.91
C ASP A 49 28.11 1.21 9.34
N ASP A 50 26.81 1.09 9.63
CA ASP A 50 26.34 1.06 11.00
C ASP A 50 25.69 -0.29 11.29
N VAL A 51 26.54 -1.30 11.49
CA VAL A 51 26.17 -2.66 11.87
C VAL A 51 25.29 -2.66 13.13
N VAL A 52 25.37 -1.62 13.96
CA VAL A 52 24.50 -1.43 15.14
C VAL A 52 23.07 -1.09 14.74
N MET A 53 22.87 -0.37 13.63
CA MET A 53 21.55 0.07 13.15
C MET A 53 20.73 -1.05 12.50
N ASP A 54 21.39 -2.07 11.93
CA ASP A 54 20.75 -3.27 11.38
C ASP A 54 20.61 -4.42 12.40
N ASN A 55 20.63 -4.11 13.69
CA ASN A 55 20.33 -5.05 14.77
C ASN A 55 18.81 -5.32 14.90
N PRO A 56 18.33 -6.57 15.01
CA PRO A 56 16.91 -6.89 15.27
C PRO A 56 16.33 -6.30 16.55
N LEU A 57 17.19 -5.91 17.51
CA LEU A 57 16.79 -5.23 18.75
C LEU A 57 17.02 -3.70 18.71
N SER A 58 17.38 -3.14 17.55
CA SER A 58 17.55 -1.70 17.40
C SER A 58 16.22 -0.99 17.71
N GLN A 59 16.26 -0.02 18.62
CA GLN A 59 15.11 0.85 18.90
C GLN A 59 14.97 1.98 17.88
N ASN A 60 15.88 2.06 16.90
CA ASN A 60 15.81 3.08 15.87
C ASN A 60 14.61 2.79 14.93
N PRO A 61 13.65 3.73 14.78
CA PRO A 61 12.48 3.54 13.93
C PRO A 61 12.83 3.39 12.43
N ASP A 62 13.98 3.90 11.99
CA ASP A 62 14.41 3.86 10.60
C ASP A 62 15.21 2.59 10.23
N SER A 63 15.52 1.75 11.23
CA SER A 63 16.20 0.47 11.01
C SER A 63 15.42 -0.45 10.07
N SER A 64 16.14 -1.32 9.35
CA SER A 64 15.53 -2.32 8.48
C SER A 64 14.55 -3.23 9.25
N TRP A 65 14.90 -3.59 10.49
CA TRP A 65 14.08 -4.40 11.38
C TRP A 65 12.83 -3.68 11.88
N SER A 66 12.91 -2.43 12.34
CA SER A 66 11.72 -1.65 12.72
C SER A 66 10.73 -1.52 11.57
N ARG A 67 11.22 -1.23 10.35
CA ARG A 67 10.39 -1.19 9.13
C ARG A 67 9.78 -2.55 8.81
N PHE A 68 10.53 -3.64 8.95
CA PHE A 68 10.04 -5.00 8.74
C PHE A 68 8.93 -5.37 9.73
N PHE A 69 9.16 -5.21 11.03
CA PHE A 69 8.17 -5.55 12.05
C PHE A 69 6.91 -4.70 11.93
N HIS A 70 7.06 -3.40 11.61
CA HIS A 70 5.92 -2.54 11.29
C HIS A 70 5.12 -3.09 10.10
N CYS A 71 5.80 -3.48 9.00
CA CYS A 71 5.14 -4.06 7.83
C CYS A 71 4.42 -5.38 8.15
N VAL A 72 5.02 -6.25 8.97
CA VAL A 72 4.40 -7.51 9.39
C VAL A 72 3.15 -7.23 10.23
N GLU A 73 3.22 -6.30 11.17
CA GLU A 73 2.10 -5.95 12.03
C GLU A 73 0.94 -5.35 11.21
N ILE A 74 1.21 -4.42 10.29
CA ILE A 74 0.18 -3.86 9.41
C ILE A 74 -0.44 -4.96 8.53
N LYS A 75 0.37 -5.87 7.97
CA LYS A 75 -0.15 -7.01 7.19
C LYS A 75 -1.08 -7.89 8.03
N ARG A 76 -0.71 -8.15 9.29
CA ARG A 76 -1.50 -8.95 10.23
C ARG A 76 -2.85 -8.28 10.53
N ILE A 77 -2.84 -6.98 10.85
CA ILE A 77 -4.05 -6.19 11.12
C ILE A 77 -4.98 -6.18 9.91
N VAL A 78 -4.45 -5.89 8.72
CA VAL A 78 -5.25 -5.87 7.49
C VAL A 78 -5.92 -7.21 7.23
N VAL A 79 -5.20 -8.33 7.37
CA VAL A 79 -5.78 -9.67 7.19
C VAL A 79 -6.88 -9.94 8.23
N GLN A 80 -6.63 -9.57 9.49
CA GLN A 80 -7.60 -9.75 10.57
C GLN A 80 -8.87 -8.95 10.31
N ASP A 81 -8.76 -7.67 9.96
CA ASP A 81 -9.90 -6.78 9.72
C ASP A 81 -10.72 -7.22 8.51
N LEU A 82 -10.05 -7.61 7.43
CA LEU A 82 -10.74 -8.09 6.23
C LEU A 82 -11.55 -9.37 6.47
N SER A 83 -11.07 -10.29 7.33
CA SER A 83 -11.81 -11.52 7.64
C SER A 83 -13.16 -11.27 8.30
N ARG A 84 -13.33 -10.10 8.93
CA ARG A 84 -14.53 -9.71 9.70
C ARG A 84 -15.45 -8.77 8.92
N LEU A 85 -15.13 -8.46 7.66
CA LEU A 85 -15.94 -7.54 6.85
C LEU A 85 -17.30 -8.14 6.50
N TYR A 86 -18.35 -7.48 6.99
CA TYR A 86 -19.75 -7.67 6.61
C TYR A 86 -20.17 -9.14 6.49
N PRO A 87 -20.04 -9.95 7.57
CA PRO A 87 -20.40 -11.37 7.54
C PRO A 87 -21.87 -11.58 7.12
N GLU A 88 -22.73 -10.59 7.38
CA GLU A 88 -24.17 -10.63 7.12
C GLU A 88 -24.57 -10.34 5.66
N HIS A 89 -23.68 -9.75 4.84
CA HIS A 89 -24.03 -9.21 3.51
C HIS A 89 -23.59 -10.11 2.33
N GLY A 90 -23.60 -11.42 2.56
CA GLY A 90 -23.21 -12.42 1.57
C GLY A 90 -21.69 -12.59 1.44
N SER A 91 -21.27 -13.61 0.71
CA SER A 91 -19.87 -14.05 0.69
C SER A 91 -18.94 -13.23 -0.20
N TYR A 92 -19.41 -12.15 -0.87
CA TYR A 92 -18.59 -11.38 -1.82
C TYR A 92 -17.28 -10.89 -1.20
N PHE A 93 -17.35 -10.26 -0.03
CA PHE A 93 -16.17 -9.78 0.70
C PHE A 93 -15.29 -10.93 1.20
N GLN A 94 -15.83 -12.12 1.38
CA GLN A 94 -15.09 -13.31 1.80
C GLN A 94 -14.47 -14.09 0.63
N THR A 95 -14.79 -13.71 -0.62
CA THR A 95 -14.16 -14.34 -1.78
C THR A 95 -12.66 -14.08 -1.80
N PRO A 96 -11.82 -15.07 -2.17
CA PRO A 96 -10.37 -14.88 -2.29
C PRO A 96 -9.99 -13.71 -3.22
N GLY A 97 -10.78 -13.48 -4.27
CA GLY A 97 -10.58 -12.37 -5.20
C GLY A 97 -10.78 -11.00 -4.54
N CYS A 98 -11.88 -10.81 -3.81
CA CYS A 98 -12.17 -9.55 -3.13
C CYS A 98 -11.18 -9.30 -1.99
N GLN A 99 -10.94 -10.30 -1.14
CA GLN A 99 -9.94 -10.27 -0.06
C GLN A 99 -8.55 -9.88 -0.59
N GLY A 100 -8.11 -10.54 -1.67
CA GLY A 100 -6.82 -10.26 -2.29
C GLY A 100 -6.74 -8.84 -2.87
N MET A 101 -7.83 -8.31 -3.43
CA MET A 101 -7.90 -6.95 -3.95
C MET A 101 -7.83 -5.91 -2.83
N LEU A 102 -8.69 -6.05 -1.81
CA LEU A 102 -8.76 -5.13 -0.67
C LEU A 102 -7.44 -5.12 0.11
N ARG A 103 -6.85 -6.29 0.36
CA ARG A 103 -5.54 -6.40 1.02
C ARG A 103 -4.48 -5.59 0.29
N ARG A 104 -4.41 -5.66 -1.05
CA ARG A 104 -3.42 -4.90 -1.83
C ARG A 104 -3.69 -3.40 -1.78
N ILE A 105 -4.95 -2.98 -1.83
CA ILE A 105 -5.33 -1.55 -1.76
C ILE A 105 -4.97 -0.98 -0.39
N LEU A 106 -5.41 -1.64 0.69
CA LEU A 106 -5.18 -1.18 2.06
C LEU A 106 -3.70 -1.10 2.39
N LEU A 107 -2.92 -2.14 2.06
CA LEU A 107 -1.47 -2.12 2.30
C LEU A 107 -0.77 -0.99 1.54
N LEU A 108 -1.21 -0.67 0.32
CA LEU A 108 -0.63 0.43 -0.46
C LEU A 108 -0.95 1.79 0.17
N VAL A 109 -2.18 1.98 0.65
CA VAL A 109 -2.59 3.23 1.32
C VAL A 109 -1.90 3.39 2.68
N SER A 110 -1.68 2.31 3.44
CA SER A 110 -0.97 2.34 4.72
C SER A 110 0.50 2.78 4.60
N GLN A 111 1.11 2.57 3.44
CA GLN A 111 2.52 2.88 3.17
C GLN A 111 2.71 4.20 2.43
N ALA A 112 1.64 4.82 1.94
CA ALA A 112 1.72 6.12 1.30
C ALA A 112 1.99 7.19 2.38
N PRO A 113 2.95 8.12 2.17
CA PRO A 113 3.13 9.24 3.07
C PRO A 113 1.79 9.98 3.26
N ARG A 114 1.52 10.40 4.50
CA ARG A 114 0.27 11.04 4.98
C ARG A 114 -0.15 12.34 4.26
N MET A 115 0.40 12.62 3.08
CA MET A 115 0.21 13.83 2.27
C MET A 115 -0.77 13.62 1.10
N TRP A 116 -1.80 12.78 1.30
CA TRP A 116 -2.90 12.58 0.35
C TRP A 116 -4.29 12.72 1.01
N LEU A 117 -4.37 13.55 2.06
CA LEU A 117 -5.62 14.06 2.64
C LEU A 117 -5.61 15.58 2.63
#